data_AF-C4FJE0-F1
#
_entry.id   AF-C4FJE0-F1
#
_cell.length_a   1.000
_cell.length_b   1.000
_cell.length_c   1.000
_cell.angle_alpha   90.00
_cell.angle_beta   90.00
_cell.angle_gamma   90.00
#
_symmetry.space_group_name_H-M   'P 1'
#
loop_
_entity.id
_entity.type
_entity.pdbx_description
1 polymer ?
#
loop_
_entity_poly.entity_id
_entity_poly.type
_entity_poly.pdbx_seq_one_letter_code
_entity_poly.pdbx_strand_id
1 'polypeptide(L)'
;MDKIEKILENLINLLEKENKLLINAINDDKAPEEIMKIVEEKQSLLSELANFEVKDFENLSPTLKEKINKIKELTAINQTIASSNLNLIEEIFQAVFQSATTYSLEGESKKSSGVLLNKKI
;
A
#
# COMPACT_ATOMS: atom_id res chain seq x y z
N MET A 1 13.40 7.95 28.05
CA MET A 1 13.13 7.32 26.73
C MET A 1 13.79 8.21 25.70
N ASP A 2 14.64 7.63 24.85
CA ASP A 2 15.38 8.39 23.84
C ASP A 2 14.41 9.00 22.81
N LYS A 3 14.70 10.20 22.30
CA LYS A 3 13.84 10.91 21.35
C LYS A 3 13.68 10.09 20.05
N ILE A 4 14.76 9.46 19.59
CA ILE A 4 14.75 8.59 18.41
C ILE A 4 13.85 7.37 18.65
N GLU A 5 13.98 6.74 19.82
CA GLU A 5 13.17 5.56 20.17
C GLU A 5 11.67 5.87 20.14
N LYS A 6 11.29 7.06 20.65
CA LYS A 6 9.90 7.52 20.61
C LYS A 6 9.41 7.75 19.18
N ILE A 7 10.24 8.32 18.30
CA ILE A 7 9.87 8.54 16.90
C ILE A 7 9.67 7.19 16.18
N LEU A 8 10.57 6.23 16.41
CA LEU A 8 10.46 4.89 15.82
C LEU A 8 9.22 4.14 16.32
N GLU A 9 8.90 4.26 17.62
CA GLU A 9 7.67 3.68 18.18
C GLU A 9 6.42 4.27 17.53
N ASN A 10 6.39 5.60 17.36
CA ASN A 10 5.28 6.27 16.69
C ASN A 10 5.15 5.84 15.22
N LEU A 11 6.27 5.67 14.51
CA LEU A 11 6.26 5.14 13.15
C LEU A 11 5.68 3.72 13.09
N ILE A 12 6.03 2.85 14.03
CA ILE A 12 5.46 1.50 14.12
C ILE A 12 3.94 1.57 14.31
N ASN A 13 3.48 2.36 15.28
CA ASN A 13 2.05 2.52 15.56
C ASN A 13 1.26 3.03 14.33
N LEU A 14 1.83 3.98 13.60
CA LEU A 14 1.24 4.50 12.37
C LEU A 14 1.18 3.44 11.26
N LEU A 15 2.25 2.66 11.10
CA LEU A 15 2.28 1.56 10.12
C LEU A 15 1.28 0.45 10.46
N GLU A 16 1.10 0.13 11.74
CA GLU A 16 0.08 -0.84 12.17
C GLU A 16 -1.34 -0.30 11.97
N LYS A 17 -1.56 1.00 12.20
CA LYS A 17 -2.85 1.64 11.91
C LYS A 17 -3.14 1.65 10.42
N GLU A 18 -2.16 2.01 9.60
CA GLU A 18 -2.24 1.98 8.14
C GLU A 18 -2.56 0.57 7.64
N ASN A 19 -1.92 -0.46 8.20
CA ASN A 19 -2.19 -1.86 7.84
C ASN A 19 -3.68 -2.22 7.99
N LYS A 20 -4.26 -1.89 9.16
CA LYS A 20 -5.67 -2.15 9.45
C LYS A 20 -6.61 -1.40 8.51
N LEU A 21 -6.28 -0.15 8.19
CA LEU A 21 -7.06 0.66 7.25
C LEU A 21 -6.96 0.11 5.84
N LEU A 22 -5.77 -0.29 5.38
CA LEU A 22 -5.57 -0.89 4.06
C LEU A 22 -6.33 -2.20 3.88
N ILE A 23 -6.39 -3.05 4.92
CA ILE A 23 -7.19 -4.28 4.89
C ILE A 23 -8.68 -3.99 4.75
N ASN A 24 -9.17 -2.92 5.39
CA ASN A 24 -10.59 -2.59 5.44
C ASN A 24 -11.01 -1.50 4.43
N ALA A 25 -10.08 -1.02 3.59
CA ALA A 25 -10.26 0.20 2.80
C ALA A 25 -11.47 0.17 1.84
N ILE A 26 -11.88 -1.02 1.40
CA ILE A 26 -13.02 -1.21 0.50
C ILE A 26 -14.35 -1.04 1.23
N ASN A 27 -14.38 -1.26 2.54
CA ASN A 27 -15.60 -1.28 3.36
C ASN A 27 -15.76 -0.03 4.24
N ASP A 28 -14.76 0.87 4.27
CA ASP A 28 -14.75 2.05 5.11
C ASP A 28 -14.50 3.31 4.28
N ASP A 29 -15.55 4.09 4.09
CA ASP A 29 -15.54 5.35 3.30
C ASP A 29 -14.56 6.40 3.86
N LYS A 30 -14.16 6.29 5.13
CA LYS A 30 -13.20 7.20 5.77
C LYS A 30 -11.75 6.73 5.65
N ALA A 31 -11.53 5.47 5.29
CA ALA A 31 -10.19 4.91 5.21
C ALA A 31 -9.24 5.70 4.29
N PRO A 32 -9.65 6.22 3.11
CA PRO A 32 -8.76 7.02 2.27
C PRO A 32 -8.27 8.30 2.95
N GLU A 33 -9.14 9.03 3.63
CA GLU A 33 -8.78 10.27 4.35
C GLU A 33 -7.84 9.96 5.53
N GLU A 34 -8.12 8.89 6.28
CA GLU A 34 -7.28 8.47 7.40
C GLU A 34 -5.90 7.98 6.94
N ILE A 35 -5.82 7.23 5.84
CA ILE A 35 -4.55 6.80 5.24
C ILE A 35 -3.73 8.03 4.85
N MET A 36 -4.36 9.04 4.25
CA MET A 36 -3.66 10.26 3.84
C MET A 36 -3.07 11.01 5.05
N LYS A 37 -3.83 11.15 6.15
CA LYS A 37 -3.31 11.71 7.41
C LYS A 37 -2.11 10.92 7.95
N ILE A 38 -2.19 9.59 7.91
CA ILE A 38 -1.07 8.73 8.35
C ILE A 38 0.17 8.95 7.47
N VAL A 39 0.01 9.12 6.16
CA VAL A 39 1.13 9.42 5.25
C VAL A 39 1.81 10.75 5.63
N GLU A 40 1.03 11.80 5.88
CA GLU A 40 1.54 13.10 6.31
C GLU A 40 2.28 13.01 7.66
N GLU A 41 1.71 12.30 8.63
CA GLU A 41 2.35 12.09 9.94
C GLU A 41 3.66 11.30 9.82
N LYS A 42 3.70 10.24 9.00
CA LYS A 42 4.93 9.49 8.71
C LYS A 42 5.98 10.39 8.07
N GLN A 43 5.60 11.23 7.11
CA GLN A 43 6.53 12.17 6.47
C GLN A 43 7.10 13.17 7.48
N SER A 44 6.29 13.68 8.40
CA SER A 44 6.74 14.56 9.48
C SER A 44 7.75 13.86 10.40
N LEU A 45 7.48 12.63 10.82
CA LEU A 45 8.38 11.86 11.69
C LEU A 45 9.70 11.50 10.99
N LEU A 46 9.66 11.14 9.70
CA LEU A 46 10.85 10.89 8.91
C LEU A 46 11.68 12.17 8.71
N SER A 47 11.03 13.31 8.53
CA SER A 47 11.70 14.62 8.46
C SER A 47 12.36 14.97 9.79
N GLU A 48 11.73 14.60 10.92
CA GLU A 48 12.34 14.76 12.24
C GLU A 48 13.57 13.85 12.40
N LEU A 49 13.48 12.58 11.98
CA LEU A 49 14.60 11.63 11.99
C LEU A 49 15.78 12.09 11.11
N ALA A 50 15.51 12.78 10.00
CA ALA A 50 16.54 13.28 9.11
C ALA A 50 17.44 14.37 9.74
N ASN A 51 17.01 14.98 10.85
CA ASN A 51 17.81 15.98 11.57
C ASN A 51 18.84 15.37 12.52
N PHE A 52 18.83 14.05 12.74
CA PHE A 52 19.78 13.36 13.62
C PHE A 52 21.02 12.94 12.84
N GLU A 53 22.17 12.95 13.50
CA GLU A 53 23.43 12.53 12.91
C GLU A 53 23.62 11.01 13.05
N VAL A 54 24.47 10.42 12.19
CA VAL A 54 24.81 8.99 12.23
C VAL A 54 25.27 8.55 13.63
N LYS A 55 25.96 9.42 14.36
CA LYS A 55 26.42 9.18 15.74
C LYS A 55 25.28 8.98 16.74
N ASP A 56 24.13 9.62 16.51
CA ASP A 56 22.93 9.42 17.31
C ASP A 56 22.33 8.02 17.10
N PHE A 57 22.72 7.35 16.00
CA PHE A 57 22.42 5.95 15.69
C PHE A 57 23.62 5.02 15.94
N GLU A 58 24.81 5.49 16.31
CA GLU A 58 25.96 4.59 16.55
C GLU A 58 25.80 3.80 17.85
N ASN A 59 25.06 4.34 18.82
CA ASN A 59 24.66 3.66 20.05
C ASN A 59 23.29 2.96 19.92
N LEU A 60 22.93 2.47 18.72
CA LEU A 60 21.73 1.69 18.48
C LEU A 60 21.66 0.51 19.46
N SER A 61 20.86 0.65 20.51
CA SER A 61 20.54 -0.44 21.40
C SER A 61 19.93 -1.59 20.58
N PRO A 62 20.04 -2.86 21.05
CA PRO A 62 19.38 -3.99 20.40
C PRO A 62 17.90 -3.73 20.12
N THR A 63 17.23 -3.04 21.04
CA THR A 63 15.81 -2.65 20.92
C THR A 63 15.56 -1.71 19.75
N LEU A 64 16.46 -0.79 19.44
CA LEU A 64 16.30 0.13 18.31
C LEU A 64 16.44 -0.59 16.97
N LYS A 65 17.37 -1.55 16.89
CA LYS A 65 17.54 -2.41 15.70
C LYS A 65 16.29 -3.27 15.44
N GLU A 66 15.69 -3.81 16.50
CA GLU A 66 14.40 -4.53 16.41
C GLU A 66 13.29 -3.62 15.86
N LYS A 67 13.18 -2.38 16.34
CA LYS A 67 12.19 -1.41 15.84
C LYS A 67 12.39 -1.09 14.36
N ILE A 68 13.63 -0.87 13.92
CA ILE A 68 13.93 -0.62 12.50
C ILE A 68 13.53 -1.82 11.63
N ASN A 69 13.84 -3.04 12.08
CA ASN A 69 13.43 -4.24 11.36
C ASN A 69 11.91 -4.36 11.30
N LYS A 70 11.21 -4.03 12.39
CA LYS A 70 9.75 -4.06 12.42
C LYS A 70 9.13 -3.04 11.45
N ILE A 71 9.69 -1.82 11.41
CA ILE A 71 9.29 -0.78 10.45
C ILE A 71 9.44 -1.28 9.01
N LYS A 72 10.58 -1.92 8.68
CA LYS A 72 10.82 -2.48 7.33
C LYS A 72 9.80 -3.56 6.98
N GLU A 73 9.55 -4.48 7.90
CA GLU A 73 8.57 -5.55 7.73
C GLU A 73 7.17 -4.98 7.47
N LEU A 74 6.68 -4.11 8.36
CA LEU A 74 5.36 -3.50 8.23
C LEU A 74 5.22 -2.66 6.96
N THR A 75 6.27 -1.93 6.57
CA THR A 75 6.28 -1.15 5.33
C THR A 75 6.11 -2.06 4.11
N ALA A 76 6.84 -3.16 4.05
CA ALA A 76 6.74 -4.12 2.94
C ALA A 76 5.34 -4.77 2.87
N ILE A 77 4.77 -5.11 4.03
CA ILE A 77 3.40 -5.65 4.11
C ILE A 77 2.39 -4.61 3.61
N ASN A 78 2.45 -3.38 4.13
CA ASN A 78 1.51 -2.31 3.74
C ASN A 78 1.61 -2.00 2.24
N GLN A 79 2.82 -1.95 1.68
CA GLN A 79 3.03 -1.75 0.24
C GLN A 79 2.43 -2.89 -0.61
N THR A 80 2.52 -4.13 -0.12
CA THR A 80 1.93 -5.31 -0.78
C THR A 80 0.41 -5.23 -0.79
N ILE A 81 -0.20 -4.87 0.34
CA ILE A 81 -1.66 -4.70 0.44
C ILE A 81 -2.13 -3.52 -0.43
N ALA A 82 -1.44 -2.39 -0.37
CA ALA A 82 -1.77 -1.22 -1.19
C ALA A 82 -1.72 -1.54 -2.69
N SER A 83 -0.67 -2.23 -3.15
CA SER A 83 -0.57 -2.70 -4.54
C SER A 83 -1.71 -3.65 -4.91
N SER A 84 -2.08 -4.56 -4.01
CA SER A 84 -3.18 -5.50 -4.23
C SER A 84 -4.53 -4.79 -4.33
N ASN A 85 -4.77 -3.79 -3.47
CA ASN A 85 -5.97 -2.96 -3.51
C ASN A 85 -6.04 -2.14 -4.81
N LEU A 86 -4.93 -1.59 -5.28
CA LEU A 86 -4.87 -0.88 -6.56
C LEU A 86 -5.20 -1.80 -7.74
N ASN A 87 -4.61 -3.00 -7.77
CA ASN A 87 -4.90 -3.99 -8.81
C ASN A 87 -6.39 -4.35 -8.84
N LEU A 88 -7.02 -4.55 -7.67
CA LEU A 88 -8.46 -4.82 -7.60
C LEU A 88 -9.30 -3.65 -8.13
N ILE A 89 -8.93 -2.41 -7.78
CA ILE A 89 -9.59 -1.21 -8.31
C ILE A 89 -9.47 -1.16 -9.83
N GLU A 90 -8.29 -1.45 -10.38
CA GLU A 90 -8.08 -1.52 -11.83
C GLU A 90 -8.94 -2.61 -12.50
N GLU A 91 -9.02 -3.80 -11.90
CA GLU A 91 -9.88 -4.89 -12.39
C GLU A 91 -11.37 -4.51 -12.38
N ILE A 92 -11.85 -3.87 -11.30
CA ILE A 92 -13.23 -3.38 -11.20
C ILE A 92 -13.47 -2.30 -12.26
N PHE A 93 -12.54 -1.35 -12.42
CA PHE A 93 -12.66 -0.30 -13.42
C PHE A 93 -12.70 -0.90 -14.83
N GLN A 94 -11.85 -1.87 -15.13
CA GLN A 94 -11.91 -2.59 -16.40
C GLN A 94 -13.25 -3.31 -16.58
N ALA A 95 -13.78 -3.99 -15.57
CA ALA A 95 -15.07 -4.69 -15.67
C ALA A 95 -16.25 -3.73 -15.90
N VAL A 96 -16.25 -2.55 -15.26
CA VAL A 96 -17.33 -1.56 -15.37
C VAL A 96 -17.25 -0.77 -16.68
N PHE A 97 -16.04 -0.38 -17.10
CA PHE A 97 -15.83 0.50 -18.25
C PHE A 97 -15.38 -0.22 -19.53
N GLN A 98 -15.09 -1.52 -19.50
CA GLN A 98 -15.19 -2.36 -20.70
C GLN A 98 -16.67 -2.60 -21.02
N SER A 99 -17.37 -1.52 -21.35
CA SER A 99 -18.71 -1.59 -21.91
C SER A 99 -18.67 -2.29 -23.26
N ALA A 100 -19.50 -3.34 -23.35
CA ALA A 100 -20.34 -3.67 -24.49
C ALA A 100 -19.67 -3.51 -25.86
N THR A 101 -19.21 -4.62 -26.43
CA THR A 101 -19.32 -4.78 -27.88
C THR A 101 -20.80 -4.66 -28.21
N THR A 102 -21.22 -3.44 -28.50
CA THR A 102 -22.50 -3.09 -29.10
C THR A 102 -22.78 -4.12 -30.18
N TYR A 103 -23.88 -4.87 -30.05
CA TYR A 103 -24.53 -5.48 -31.21
C TYR A 103 -24.54 -4.41 -32.29
N SER A 104 -23.96 -4.68 -33.45
CA SER A 104 -24.16 -3.80 -34.59
C SER A 104 -25.66 -3.74 -34.86
N LEU A 105 -26.17 -2.59 -35.33
CA LEU A 105 -27.55 -2.46 -35.80
C LEU A 105 -27.90 -3.43 -36.96
N GLU A 106 -26.93 -4.22 -37.41
CA GLU A 106 -27.03 -5.23 -38.49
C GLU A 106 -27.02 -6.67 -37.97
N GLY A 107 -26.98 -6.91 -36.64
CA GLY A 107 -27.12 -8.26 -36.09
C GLY A 107 -25.95 -9.21 -36.40
N GLU A 108 -24.77 -8.71 -36.75
CA GLU A 108 -23.58 -9.55 -36.96
C GLU A 108 -22.63 -9.45 -35.77
N SER A 109 -22.52 -10.58 -35.05
CA SER A 109 -21.59 -10.75 -33.95
C SER A 109 -20.16 -10.81 -34.48
N LYS A 110 -19.33 -9.80 -34.20
CA LYS A 110 -17.89 -9.91 -34.38
C LYS A 110 -17.35 -10.89 -33.35
N LYS A 111 -17.10 -12.13 -33.79
CA LYS A 111 -16.27 -13.09 -33.05
C LYS A 111 -14.91 -12.44 -32.82
N SER A 112 -14.63 -12.02 -31.58
CA SER A 112 -13.25 -11.81 -31.17
C SER A 112 -12.57 -13.17 -31.26
N SER A 113 -11.66 -13.30 -32.21
CA SER A 113 -10.79 -14.46 -32.34
C SER A 113 -9.90 -14.50 -31.11
N GLY A 114 -10.40 -15.09 -30.04
CA GLY A 114 -9.59 -15.60 -28.94
C GLY A 114 -8.66 -16.65 -29.53
N VAL A 115 -7.48 -16.22 -29.95
CA VAL A 115 -6.38 -17.12 -30.26
C VAL A 115 -5.96 -17.72 -28.93
N LEU A 116 -6.55 -18.86 -28.62
CA LEU A 116 -6.12 -19.78 -27.59
C LEU A 116 -4.66 -20.15 -27.89
N LEU A 117 -3.71 -19.44 -27.29
CA LEU A 117 -2.34 -19.91 -27.17
C LEU A 117 -2.33 -21.07 -26.17
N ASN A 118 -2.76 -22.22 -26.65
CA ASN A 118 -2.52 -23.50 -26.01
C ASN A 118 -1.76 -24.38 -27.00
N LYS A 119 -0.43 -24.29 -26.97
CA LYS A 119 0.43 -25.40 -27.36
C LYS A 119 1.30 -25.76 -26.16
N LYS A 120 0.76 -26.69 -25.37
CA LYS A 120 1.48 -27.57 -24.46
C LYS A 120 2.47 -28.44 -25.24
N ILE A 121 3.63 -28.67 -24.62
CA ILE A 121 4.51 -29.87 -24.65
C ILE A 121 5.22 -30.16 -25.98
#